data_AF-A0AA97FD83-F1
#
_entry.id   AF-A0AA97FD83-F1
#
_cell.length_a   1.000
_cell.length_b   1.000
_cell.length_c   1.000
_cell.angle_alpha   90.00
_cell.angle_beta   90.00
_cell.angle_gamma   90.00
#
_symmetry.space_group_name_H-M   'P 1'
#
loop_
_entity.id
_entity.type
_entity.pdbx_description
1 polymer ?
#
loop_
_entity_poly.entity_id
_entity_poly.type
_entity_poly.pdbx_seq_one_letter_code
_entity_poly.pdbx_strand_id
1 'polypeptide(L)'
;MEIKKKCLVLKPLAFFVIVVIMLTSGCLSFNSQNSSTDDIKVTMTNAAEKINSINWNTDHPGNIRAKLLGAETDFTNSFNLLSGIKPETGDESEEIYGLRAISCGYLEMISAMMDLTNVIEHYNYADYYASLYEQDNWVMEIRTADTALASARNKLYSAKYRLDGINMNMVPLNLQGDLTEMKVRMGQLDKIMENLATEFSKALK
;
A
#
# COMPACT_ATOMS: atom_id res chain seq x y z
N MET A 1 35.75 32.09 -23.04
CA MET A 1 35.82 31.85 -24.49
C MET A 1 35.32 30.44 -24.75
N GLU A 2 34.53 30.32 -25.81
CA GLU A 2 33.75 29.21 -26.36
C GLU A 2 34.06 27.73 -26.00
N ILE A 3 32.98 27.02 -25.64
CA ILE A 3 32.33 25.87 -26.32
C ILE A 3 33.24 24.85 -27.05
N LYS A 4 33.14 23.56 -26.67
CA LYS A 4 32.75 22.39 -27.51
C LYS A 4 33.00 21.08 -26.75
N LYS A 5 31.93 20.35 -26.37
CA LYS A 5 31.21 19.30 -27.13
C LYS A 5 31.84 17.89 -27.03
N LYS A 6 31.07 17.04 -26.33
CA LYS A 6 30.51 15.74 -26.79
C LYS A 6 31.30 14.44 -26.59
N CYS A 7 30.52 13.47 -26.09
CA CYS A 7 30.50 12.04 -26.46
C CYS A 7 31.67 11.19 -25.95
N LEU A 8 31.53 9.96 -25.51
CA LEU A 8 30.41 9.04 -25.22
C LEU A 8 31.12 7.81 -24.62
N VAL A 9 30.52 7.15 -23.62
CA VAL A 9 30.50 5.68 -23.47
C VAL A 9 31.83 4.95 -23.18
N LEU A 10 31.94 4.35 -21.98
CA LEU A 10 31.71 2.91 -21.78
C LEU A 10 31.71 2.60 -20.26
N LYS A 11 30.66 1.94 -19.77
CA LYS A 11 30.62 1.27 -18.46
C LYS A 11 31.68 0.14 -18.44
N PRO A 12 32.18 -0.22 -17.25
CA PRO A 12 31.67 -1.43 -16.59
C PRO A 12 31.44 -1.14 -15.09
N LEU A 13 30.24 -1.20 -14.48
CA LEU A 13 29.25 -2.28 -14.42
C LEU A 13 29.87 -3.68 -14.28
N ALA A 14 30.69 -3.88 -13.24
CA ALA A 14 31.11 -5.22 -12.82
C ALA A 14 31.68 -5.38 -11.39
N PHE A 15 31.58 -4.40 -10.46
CA PHE A 15 32.32 -4.51 -9.18
C PHE A 15 31.55 -4.26 -7.88
N PHE A 16 30.21 -4.20 -7.89
CA PHE A 16 29.45 -3.92 -6.65
C PHE A 16 28.23 -4.82 -6.36
N VAL A 17 28.18 -6.03 -6.94
CA VAL A 17 27.03 -6.96 -6.76
C VAL A 17 27.38 -8.27 -6.02
N ILE A 18 28.65 -8.51 -5.65
CA ILE A 18 29.06 -9.85 -5.15
C ILE A 18 29.07 -9.99 -3.61
N VAL A 19 28.77 -8.95 -2.82
CA VAL A 19 28.85 -9.06 -1.34
C VAL A 19 27.49 -9.24 -0.63
N VAL A 20 26.35 -9.14 -1.32
CA VAL A 20 25.01 -9.27 -0.66
C VAL A 20 24.41 -10.68 -0.79
N ILE A 21 25.03 -11.60 -1.53
CA ILE A 21 24.46 -12.93 -1.83
C ILE A 21 24.81 -14.00 -0.76
N MET A 22 25.62 -13.68 0.27
CA MET A 22 26.02 -14.67 1.30
C MET A 22 25.31 -14.55 2.67
N LEU A 23 24.17 -13.85 2.77
CA LEU A 23 23.36 -13.83 4.01
C LEU A 23 21.91 -14.33 3.84
N THR A 24 21.50 -14.83 2.68
CA THR A 24 20.15 -15.40 2.48
C THR A 24 20.13 -16.91 2.28
N SER A 25 21.17 -17.63 2.70
CA SER A 25 21.08 -19.08 2.98
C SER A 25 20.57 -19.35 4.39
N GLY A 26 19.64 -18.52 4.89
CA GLY A 26 18.65 -18.98 5.83
C GLY A 26 17.58 -19.68 5.01
N CYS A 27 17.71 -20.99 4.83
CA CYS A 27 16.55 -21.83 4.64
C CYS A 27 15.55 -21.38 5.71
N LEU A 28 14.47 -20.71 5.31
CA LEU A 28 13.28 -20.65 6.15
C LEU A 28 12.78 -22.09 6.17
N SER A 29 13.36 -22.85 7.08
CA SER A 29 12.66 -23.92 7.75
C SER A 29 11.33 -23.29 8.15
N PHE A 30 10.27 -23.67 7.44
CA PHE A 30 8.89 -23.59 7.91
C PHE A 30 8.80 -24.53 9.13
N ASN A 31 9.63 -24.30 10.14
CA ASN A 31 9.32 -24.73 11.49
C ASN A 31 8.10 -23.91 11.82
N SER A 32 6.98 -24.60 12.00
CA SER A 32 5.80 -24.07 12.66
C SER A 32 6.25 -23.49 14.00
N GLN A 33 6.69 -22.23 14.02
CA GLN A 33 6.50 -21.43 15.20
C GLN A 33 4.99 -21.41 15.36
N ASN A 34 4.51 -22.10 16.40
CA ASN A 34 3.16 -21.94 16.89
C ASN A 34 3.04 -20.50 17.39
N SER A 35 3.02 -19.52 16.47
CA SER A 35 2.66 -18.16 16.77
C SER A 35 1.19 -18.21 17.19
N SER A 36 0.94 -17.81 18.42
CA SER A 36 -0.43 -17.73 18.91
C SER A 36 -1.21 -16.72 18.06
N THR A 37 -2.54 -16.86 18.01
CA THR A 37 -3.39 -15.84 17.37
C THR A 37 -3.15 -14.45 17.96
N ASP A 38 -2.73 -14.37 19.23
CA ASP A 38 -2.39 -13.11 19.89
C ASP A 38 -1.09 -12.47 19.36
N ASP A 39 -0.04 -13.25 19.09
CA ASP A 39 1.19 -12.72 18.45
C ASP A 39 0.91 -12.18 17.05
N ILE A 40 0.01 -12.86 16.33
CA ILE A 40 -0.43 -12.44 15.00
C ILE A 40 -1.22 -11.12 15.09
N LYS A 41 -2.12 -10.98 16.07
CA LYS A 41 -2.85 -9.72 16.31
C LYS A 41 -1.91 -8.57 16.59
N VAL A 42 -0.90 -8.76 17.45
CA VAL A 42 0.12 -7.73 17.73
C VAL A 42 0.83 -7.30 16.43
N THR A 43 1.20 -8.26 15.59
CA THR A 43 1.81 -7.98 14.28
C THR A 43 0.87 -7.18 13.38
N MET A 44 -0.42 -7.56 13.33
CA MET A 44 -1.44 -6.84 12.56
C MET A 44 -1.68 -5.42 13.09
N THR A 45 -1.69 -5.22 14.41
CA THR A 45 -1.81 -3.89 15.03
C THR A 45 -0.61 -3.01 14.64
N ASN A 46 0.61 -3.53 14.74
CA ASN A 46 1.82 -2.79 14.33
C ASN A 46 1.77 -2.44 12.82
N ALA A 47 1.25 -3.33 11.99
CA ALA A 47 1.05 -3.07 10.56
C ALA A 47 0.02 -1.96 10.31
N ALA A 48 -1.10 -1.97 11.04
CA ALA A 48 -2.10 -0.91 10.99
C ALA A 48 -1.55 0.43 11.49
N GLU A 49 -0.69 0.44 12.52
CA GLU A 49 -0.01 1.65 13.00
C GLU A 49 0.91 2.27 11.93
N LYS A 50 1.66 1.45 11.19
CA LYS A 50 2.47 1.95 10.05
C LYS A 50 1.60 2.70 9.05
N ILE A 51 0.42 2.16 8.71
CA ILE A 51 -0.55 2.81 7.83
C ILE A 51 -1.09 4.11 8.45
N ASN A 52 -1.51 4.05 9.72
CA ASN A 52 -2.11 5.19 10.43
C ASN A 52 -1.12 6.33 10.68
N SER A 53 0.18 6.02 10.72
CA SER A 53 1.25 7.00 10.88
C SER A 53 1.60 7.76 9.60
N ILE A 54 0.99 7.41 8.45
CA ILE A 54 1.21 8.10 7.18
C ILE A 54 0.57 9.49 7.28
N ASN A 55 1.40 10.53 7.18
CA ASN A 55 0.91 11.89 7.01
C ASN A 55 0.92 12.25 5.53
N TRP A 56 -0.21 12.06 4.87
CA TRP A 56 -0.38 12.31 3.43
C TRP A 56 -0.05 13.74 2.99
N ASN A 57 -0.04 14.72 3.90
CA ASN A 57 0.22 16.12 3.57
C ASN A 57 1.71 16.50 3.67
N THR A 58 2.51 15.72 4.41
CA THR A 58 3.90 16.10 4.75
C THR A 58 4.92 15.02 4.47
N ASP A 59 4.51 13.75 4.44
CA ASP A 59 5.43 12.65 4.19
C ASP A 59 5.86 12.65 2.72
N HIS A 60 7.17 12.52 2.49
CA HIS A 60 7.70 12.31 1.15
C HIS A 60 7.17 10.99 0.55
N PRO A 61 6.83 10.90 -0.74
CA PRO A 61 6.28 9.69 -1.36
C PRO A 61 7.09 8.42 -1.09
N GLY A 62 8.42 8.51 -1.10
CA GLY A 62 9.30 7.40 -0.73
C GLY A 62 9.09 6.86 0.70
N ASN A 63 8.83 7.73 1.67
CA ASN A 63 8.54 7.33 3.06
C ASN A 63 7.16 6.67 3.18
N ILE A 64 6.17 7.21 2.46
CA ILE A 64 4.83 6.62 2.38
C ILE A 64 4.93 5.20 1.83
N ARG A 65 5.62 5.00 0.69
CA ARG A 65 5.84 3.66 0.11
C ARG A 65 6.55 2.72 1.07
N ALA A 66 7.58 3.19 1.78
CA ALA A 66 8.29 2.35 2.75
C ALA A 66 7.37 1.87 3.89
N LYS A 67 6.53 2.76 4.44
CA LYS A 67 5.53 2.40 5.45
C LYS A 67 4.49 1.42 4.89
N LEU A 68 4.00 1.65 3.67
CA LEU A 68 3.02 0.78 3.01
C LEU A 68 3.58 -0.62 2.72
N LEU A 69 4.77 -0.73 2.14
CA LEU A 69 5.45 -2.01 1.89
C LEU A 69 5.75 -2.76 3.20
N GLY A 70 6.14 -2.02 4.23
CA GLY A 70 6.37 -2.57 5.57
C GLY A 70 5.09 -3.09 6.22
N ALA A 71 3.94 -2.46 5.96
CA ALA A 71 2.64 -2.95 6.41
C ALA A 71 2.14 -4.13 5.57
N GLU A 72 2.33 -4.08 4.25
CA GLU A 72 1.97 -5.16 3.31
C GLU A 72 2.68 -6.46 3.66
N THR A 73 3.97 -6.38 3.97
CA THR A 73 4.78 -7.53 4.40
C THR A 73 4.21 -8.15 5.67
N ASP A 74 3.90 -7.33 6.68
CA ASP A 74 3.37 -7.83 7.95
C ASP A 74 1.99 -8.46 7.78
N PHE A 75 1.07 -7.81 7.05
CA PHE A 75 -0.27 -8.39 6.79
C PHE A 75 -0.20 -9.67 5.94
N THR A 76 0.72 -9.73 4.97
CA THR A 76 0.95 -10.95 4.17
C THR A 76 1.45 -12.08 5.07
N ASN A 77 2.40 -11.81 5.96
CA ASN A 77 2.92 -12.79 6.90
C ASN A 77 1.82 -13.26 7.87
N SER A 78 1.07 -12.33 8.46
CA SER A 78 -0.07 -12.66 9.33
C SER A 78 -1.11 -13.52 8.62
N PHE A 79 -1.48 -13.19 7.38
CA PHE A 79 -2.41 -13.99 6.59
C PHE A 79 -1.89 -15.41 6.33
N ASN A 80 -0.62 -15.54 5.99
CA ASN A 80 0.01 -16.84 5.73
C ASN A 80 0.09 -17.70 6.99
N LEU A 81 0.44 -17.11 8.13
CA LEU A 81 0.45 -17.80 9.43
C LEU A 81 -0.95 -18.27 9.80
N LEU A 82 -1.96 -17.39 9.74
CA LEU A 82 -3.36 -17.74 10.02
C LEU A 82 -3.88 -18.85 9.10
N SER A 83 -3.48 -18.83 7.82
CA SER A 83 -3.88 -19.86 6.86
C SER A 83 -3.23 -21.22 7.12
N GLY A 84 -2.13 -21.26 7.88
CA GLY A 84 -1.45 -22.48 8.31
C GLY A 84 -1.96 -23.06 9.62
N ILE A 85 -2.76 -22.31 10.40
CA ILE A 85 -3.32 -22.79 11.66
C ILE A 85 -4.48 -23.77 11.38
N LYS A 86 -4.46 -24.92 12.06
CA LYS A 86 -5.59 -25.85 12.08
C LYS A 86 -6.41 -25.59 13.35
N PRO A 87 -7.63 -25.04 13.25
CA PRO A 87 -8.43 -24.74 14.43
C PRO A 87 -8.83 -26.03 15.15
N GLU A 88 -8.81 -25.98 16.48
CA GLU A 88 -9.26 -27.06 17.37
C GLU A 88 -10.73 -26.87 17.78
N THR A 89 -11.25 -25.64 17.71
CA THR A 89 -12.63 -25.29 18.08
C THR A 89 -13.34 -24.45 17.02
N GLY A 90 -14.68 -24.36 17.12
CA GLY A 90 -15.49 -23.48 16.26
C GLY A 90 -15.14 -22.01 16.47
N ASP A 91 -15.03 -21.57 17.72
CA ASP A 91 -14.69 -20.20 18.09
C ASP A 91 -13.32 -19.78 17.52
N GLU A 92 -12.31 -20.66 17.60
CA GLU A 92 -11.00 -20.42 17.01
C GLU A 92 -11.07 -20.35 15.47
N SER A 93 -11.90 -21.18 14.84
CA SER A 93 -12.12 -21.11 13.40
C SER A 93 -12.75 -19.79 12.97
N GLU A 94 -13.69 -19.25 13.74
CA GLU A 94 -14.33 -17.95 13.49
C GLU A 94 -13.34 -16.79 13.73
N GLU A 95 -12.52 -16.86 14.76
CA GLU A 95 -11.45 -15.89 15.02
C GLU A 95 -10.44 -15.85 13.87
N ILE A 96 -9.94 -17.00 13.44
CA ILE A 96 -9.02 -17.10 12.30
C ILE A 96 -9.67 -16.55 11.03
N TYR A 97 -10.95 -16.85 10.80
CA TYR A 97 -11.70 -16.29 9.67
C TYR A 97 -11.73 -14.75 9.71
N GLY A 98 -12.09 -14.16 10.85
CA GLY A 98 -12.13 -12.72 11.04
C GLY A 98 -10.77 -12.05 10.82
N LEU A 99 -9.71 -12.58 11.43
CA LEU A 99 -8.34 -12.04 11.29
C LEU A 99 -7.82 -12.13 9.85
N ARG A 100 -8.13 -13.22 9.13
CA ARG A 100 -7.80 -13.35 7.70
C ARG A 100 -8.56 -12.32 6.86
N ALA A 101 -9.83 -12.09 7.17
CA ALA A 101 -10.65 -11.10 6.48
C ALA A 101 -10.08 -9.67 6.67
N ILE A 102 -9.67 -9.34 7.90
CA ILE A 102 -8.99 -8.06 8.20
C ILE A 102 -7.67 -7.95 7.43
N SER A 103 -6.83 -8.99 7.45
CA SER A 103 -5.54 -8.98 6.73
C SER A 103 -5.73 -8.76 5.23
N CYS A 104 -6.67 -9.49 4.61
CA CYS A 104 -7.03 -9.29 3.21
C CYS A 104 -7.52 -7.87 2.93
N GLY A 105 -8.41 -7.34 3.76
CA GLY A 105 -8.94 -5.98 3.58
C GLY A 105 -7.84 -4.92 3.61
N TYR A 106 -6.86 -5.05 4.51
CA TYR A 106 -5.70 -4.16 4.54
C TYR A 106 -4.80 -4.31 3.31
N LEU A 107 -4.50 -5.53 2.85
CA LEU A 107 -3.68 -5.75 1.65
C LEU A 107 -4.30 -5.08 0.42
N GLU A 108 -5.62 -5.20 0.26
CA GLU A 108 -6.36 -4.56 -0.82
C GLU A 108 -6.32 -3.02 -0.71
N MET A 109 -6.49 -2.49 0.51
CA MET A 109 -6.39 -1.06 0.77
C MET A 109 -4.99 -0.52 0.46
N ILE A 110 -3.93 -1.24 0.87
CA ILE A 110 -2.54 -0.86 0.63
C ILE A 110 -2.27 -0.76 -0.87
N SER A 111 -2.79 -1.69 -1.67
CA SER A 111 -2.64 -1.65 -3.14
C SER A 111 -3.19 -0.36 -3.74
N ALA A 112 -4.35 0.12 -3.25
CA ALA A 112 -4.92 1.40 -3.66
C ALA A 112 -4.10 2.59 -3.16
N MET A 113 -3.60 2.54 -1.92
CA MET A 113 -2.76 3.59 -1.32
C MET A 113 -1.39 3.73 -2.02
N MET A 114 -0.83 2.64 -2.54
CA MET A 114 0.40 2.67 -3.33
C MET A 114 0.22 3.47 -4.62
N ASP A 115 -0.91 3.29 -5.32
CA ASP A 115 -1.23 4.09 -6.51
C ASP A 115 -1.52 5.54 -6.14
N LEU A 116 -2.20 5.79 -5.02
CA LEU A 116 -2.40 7.16 -4.51
C LEU A 116 -1.06 7.86 -4.20
N THR A 117 -0.05 7.11 -3.76
CA THR A 117 1.28 7.67 -3.55
C THR A 117 1.93 8.11 -4.87
N ASN A 118 1.65 7.43 -5.98
CA ASN A 118 2.07 7.88 -7.32
C ASN A 118 1.35 9.17 -7.72
N VAL A 119 0.06 9.32 -7.38
CA VAL A 119 -0.69 10.56 -7.62
C VAL A 119 0.00 11.75 -6.95
N ILE A 120 0.39 11.60 -5.69
CA ILE A 120 1.07 12.66 -4.92
C ILE A 120 2.42 13.02 -5.54
N GLU A 121 3.19 12.03 -5.99
CA GLU A 121 4.48 12.27 -6.63
C GLU A 121 4.34 13.08 -7.92
N HIS A 122 3.43 12.68 -8.81
CA HIS A 122 3.16 13.40 -10.05
C HIS A 122 2.55 14.78 -9.80
N TYR A 123 1.71 14.92 -8.78
CA TYR A 123 1.18 16.22 -8.37
C TYR A 123 2.31 17.17 -7.89
N ASN A 124 3.25 16.66 -7.07
CA ASN A 124 4.41 17.44 -6.64
C ASN A 124 5.30 17.87 -7.81
N TYR A 125 5.46 17.01 -8.83
CA TYR A 125 6.19 17.38 -10.06
C TYR A 125 5.42 18.39 -10.90
N ALA A 126 4.10 18.28 -10.99
CA ALA A 126 3.28 19.30 -11.62
C ALA A 126 3.49 20.66 -10.92
N ASP A 127 3.36 20.73 -9.59
CA ASP A 127 3.60 21.97 -8.83
C ASP A 127 5.00 22.56 -9.07
N TYR A 128 6.03 21.71 -9.17
CA TYR A 128 7.37 22.12 -9.56
C TYR A 128 7.40 22.77 -10.95
N TYR A 129 6.80 22.14 -11.97
CA TYR A 129 6.77 22.69 -13.32
C TYR A 129 5.91 23.95 -13.44
N ALA A 130 4.83 24.06 -12.66
CA ALA A 130 4.05 25.29 -12.56
C ALA A 130 4.91 26.46 -12.05
N SER A 131 5.78 26.21 -11.06
CA SER A 131 6.69 27.24 -10.53
C SER A 131 7.74 27.71 -11.54
N LEU A 132 8.04 26.89 -12.55
CA LEU A 132 8.96 27.21 -13.65
C LEU A 132 8.25 27.73 -14.90
N TYR A 133 6.91 27.86 -14.87
CA TYR A 133 6.09 28.21 -16.03
C TYR A 133 6.24 27.23 -17.21
N GLU A 134 6.58 25.96 -16.93
CA GLU A 134 6.72 24.90 -17.93
C GLU A 134 5.38 24.18 -18.15
N GLN A 135 4.47 24.83 -18.89
CA GLN A 135 3.09 24.37 -19.06
C GLN A 135 2.98 22.95 -19.64
N ASP A 136 3.78 22.60 -20.65
CA ASP A 136 3.69 21.26 -21.29
C ASP A 136 4.06 20.14 -20.30
N ASN A 137 5.10 20.35 -19.50
CA ASN A 137 5.52 19.40 -18.47
C ASN A 137 4.48 19.34 -17.34
N TRP A 138 3.93 20.47 -16.92
CA TRP A 138 2.83 20.51 -15.96
C TRP A 138 1.62 19.68 -16.44
N VAL A 139 1.16 19.86 -17.68
CA VAL A 139 0.03 19.11 -18.24
C VAL A 139 0.32 17.61 -18.27
N MET A 140 1.55 17.22 -18.65
CA MET A 140 1.96 15.82 -18.69
C MET A 140 1.93 15.18 -17.30
N GLU A 141 2.43 15.87 -16.28
CA GLU A 141 2.40 15.37 -14.90
C GLU A 141 0.98 15.26 -14.36
N ILE A 142 0.10 16.25 -14.59
CA ILE A 142 -1.31 16.17 -14.16
C ILE A 142 -2.05 15.00 -14.85
N ARG A 143 -1.81 14.75 -16.14
CA ARG A 143 -2.39 13.58 -16.83
C ARG A 143 -1.90 12.25 -16.27
N THR A 144 -0.64 12.19 -15.86
CA THR A 144 -0.06 11.00 -15.25
C THR A 144 -0.63 10.77 -13.84
N ALA A 145 -0.77 11.85 -13.06
CA ALA A 145 -1.46 11.84 -11.78
C ALA A 145 -2.92 11.35 -11.92
N ASP A 146 -3.66 11.84 -12.91
CA ASP A 146 -5.05 11.41 -13.18
C ASP A 146 -5.15 9.93 -13.56
N THR A 147 -4.22 9.43 -14.36
CA THR A 147 -4.14 8.00 -14.71
C THR A 147 -3.87 7.13 -13.47
N ALA A 148 -2.92 7.55 -12.62
CA ALA A 148 -2.63 6.87 -11.37
C ALA A 148 -3.84 6.91 -10.41
N LEU A 149 -4.56 8.02 -10.37
CA LEU A 149 -5.76 8.20 -9.55
C LEU A 149 -6.89 7.28 -10.00
N ALA A 150 -7.11 7.14 -11.31
CA ALA A 150 -8.08 6.19 -11.86
C ALA A 150 -7.75 4.74 -11.45
N SER A 151 -6.46 4.37 -11.49
CA SER A 151 -6.00 3.06 -11.02
C SER A 151 -6.24 2.87 -9.52
N ALA A 152 -5.89 3.87 -8.70
CA ALA A 152 -6.12 3.84 -7.26
C ALA A 152 -7.61 3.65 -6.90
N ARG A 153 -8.50 4.38 -7.58
CA ARG A 153 -9.96 4.28 -7.40
C ARG A 153 -10.50 2.90 -7.77
N ASN A 154 -10.03 2.32 -8.88
CA ASN A 154 -10.46 0.98 -9.29
C ASN A 154 -10.04 -0.08 -8.26
N LYS A 155 -8.82 0.01 -7.73
CA LYS A 155 -8.35 -0.88 -6.66
C LYS A 155 -9.14 -0.69 -5.37
N LEU A 156 -9.41 0.56 -4.97
CA LEU A 156 -10.21 0.85 -3.79
C LEU A 156 -11.65 0.34 -3.92
N TYR A 157 -12.25 0.48 -5.11
CA TYR A 157 -13.57 -0.10 -5.39
C TYR A 157 -13.56 -1.62 -5.23
N SER A 158 -12.54 -2.30 -5.77
CA SER A 158 -12.37 -3.74 -5.58
C SER A 158 -12.21 -4.12 -4.11
N ALA A 159 -11.44 -3.34 -3.35
CA ALA A 159 -11.24 -3.53 -1.92
C ALA A 159 -12.57 -3.40 -1.14
N LYS A 160 -13.35 -2.34 -1.41
CA LYS A 160 -14.68 -2.12 -0.80
C LYS A 160 -15.63 -3.27 -1.13
N TYR A 161 -15.68 -3.69 -2.39
CA TYR A 161 -16.53 -4.80 -2.82
C TYR A 161 -16.19 -6.11 -2.09
N ARG A 162 -14.90 -6.42 -1.94
CA ARG A 162 -14.44 -7.60 -1.18
C ARG A 162 -14.79 -7.51 0.30
N LEU A 163 -14.61 -6.33 0.91
CA LEU A 163 -14.93 -6.09 2.32
C LEU A 163 -16.44 -6.19 2.60
N ASP A 164 -17.28 -5.81 1.63
CA ASP A 164 -18.73 -6.00 1.70
C ASP A 164 -19.18 -7.45 1.50
N GLY A 165 -18.36 -8.27 0.84
CA GLY A 165 -18.59 -9.70 0.65
C GLY A 165 -18.25 -10.59 1.85
N ILE A 166 -17.70 -10.03 2.94
CA ILE A 166 -17.38 -10.79 4.16
C ILE A 166 -18.67 -11.25 4.84
N ASN A 167 -18.73 -12.53 5.21
CA ASN A 167 -19.83 -13.07 5.98
C ASN A 167 -19.69 -12.66 7.46
N MET A 168 -20.32 -11.54 7.82
CA MET A 168 -20.25 -10.99 9.18
C MET A 168 -20.79 -11.94 10.27
N ASN A 169 -21.62 -12.94 9.93
CA ASN A 169 -22.10 -13.94 10.89
C ASN A 169 -20.98 -14.90 11.35
N MET A 170 -19.92 -15.03 10.56
CA MET A 170 -18.74 -15.83 10.88
C MET A 170 -17.63 -15.00 11.55
N VAL A 171 -17.85 -13.70 11.73
CA VAL A 171 -16.88 -12.79 12.35
C VAL A 171 -17.26 -12.60 13.82
N PRO A 172 -16.37 -12.97 14.77
CA PRO A 172 -16.58 -12.72 16.18
C PRO A 172 -16.85 -11.25 16.48
N LEU A 173 -17.74 -10.96 17.44
CA LEU A 173 -18.19 -9.61 17.76
C LEU A 173 -17.04 -8.63 18.07
N ASN A 174 -15.96 -9.11 18.70
CA ASN A 174 -14.79 -8.30 19.01
C ASN A 174 -13.98 -7.87 17.77
N LEU A 175 -14.13 -8.53 16.62
CA LEU A 175 -13.45 -8.19 15.36
C LEU A 175 -14.34 -7.44 14.38
N GLN A 176 -15.66 -7.39 14.63
CA GLN A 176 -16.59 -6.65 13.75
C GLN A 176 -16.33 -5.13 13.76
N GLY A 177 -15.82 -4.61 14.89
CA GLY A 177 -15.39 -3.22 15.02
C GLY A 177 -14.28 -2.87 14.02
N ASP A 178 -13.25 -3.70 13.93
CA ASP A 178 -12.10 -3.49 13.03
C ASP A 178 -12.52 -3.48 11.56
N LEU A 179 -13.39 -4.41 11.16
CA LEU A 179 -13.93 -4.43 9.79
C LEU A 179 -14.79 -3.19 9.50
N THR A 180 -15.57 -2.74 10.47
CA THR A 180 -16.38 -1.51 10.33
C THR A 180 -15.49 -0.28 10.20
N GLU A 181 -14.45 -0.18 11.02
CA GLU A 181 -13.45 0.90 10.93
C GLU A 181 -12.79 0.92 9.55
N MET A 182 -12.42 -0.25 9.03
CA MET A 182 -11.84 -0.37 7.70
C MET A 182 -12.80 0.11 6.60
N LYS A 183 -14.09 -0.23 6.68
CA LYS A 183 -15.11 0.27 5.74
C LYS A 183 -15.19 1.80 5.77
N VAL A 184 -15.17 2.40 6.97
CA VAL A 184 -15.18 3.85 7.14
C VAL A 184 -13.95 4.48 6.50
N ARG A 185 -12.75 3.93 6.76
CA ARG A 185 -11.48 4.42 6.19
C ARG A 185 -11.46 4.35 4.67
N MET A 186 -11.87 3.22 4.09
CA MET A 186 -11.98 3.09 2.63
C MET A 186 -13.00 4.08 2.06
N GLY A 187 -14.13 4.32 2.74
CA GLY A 187 -15.12 5.32 2.34
C GLY A 187 -14.59 6.76 2.40
N GLN A 188 -13.73 7.09 3.37
CA GLN A 188 -13.07 8.38 3.43
C GLN A 188 -12.05 8.55 2.30
N LEU A 189 -11.25 7.51 2.05
CA LEU A 189 -10.27 7.49 0.96
C LEU A 189 -10.93 7.68 -0.42
N ASP A 190 -12.08 7.04 -0.63
CA ASP A 190 -12.87 7.14 -1.85
C ASP A 190 -13.31 8.58 -2.12
N LYS A 191 -13.85 9.26 -1.09
CA LYS A 191 -14.24 10.68 -1.19
C LYS A 191 -13.05 11.58 -1.53
N ILE A 192 -11.88 11.33 -0.94
CA ILE A 192 -10.66 12.09 -1.25
C ILE A 192 -10.29 11.90 -2.73
N MET A 193 -10.32 10.66 -3.21
CA MET A 193 -9.99 10.35 -4.60
C MET A 193 -11.01 10.94 -5.60
N GLU A 194 -12.30 11.01 -5.24
CA GLU A 194 -13.33 11.67 -6.04
C GLU A 194 -13.11 13.18 -6.16
N ASN A 195 -12.71 13.82 -5.06
CA ASN A 195 -12.39 15.25 -5.05
C ASN A 195 -11.19 15.54 -5.95
N LEU A 196 -10.11 14.77 -5.81
CA LEU A 196 -8.91 14.89 -6.66
C LEU A 196 -9.24 14.71 -8.15
N ALA A 197 -10.10 13.74 -8.48
CA ALA A 197 -10.49 13.50 -9.88
C ALA A 197 -11.28 14.70 -10.46
N THR A 198 -12.09 15.33 -9.63
CA THR A 198 -12.82 16.56 -10.00
C THR A 198 -11.85 17.73 -10.23
N GLU A 199 -10.81 17.85 -9.40
CA GLU A 199 -9.77 18.87 -9.55
C GLU A 199 -8.96 18.69 -10.83
N PHE A 200 -8.45 17.48 -11.09
CA PHE A 200 -7.70 17.19 -12.32
C PHE A 200 -8.55 17.39 -13.58
N SER A 201 -9.82 16.98 -13.56
CA SER A 201 -10.75 17.22 -14.67
C SER A 201 -10.97 18.71 -14.96
N LYS A 202 -10.94 19.57 -13.94
CA LYS A 202 -11.01 21.03 -14.13
C LYS A 202 -9.69 21.60 -14.63
N ALA A 203 -8.56 21.10 -14.13
CA ALA A 203 -7.22 21.57 -14.48
C ALA A 203 -6.84 21.25 -15.94
N LEU A 204 -7.36 20.15 -16.50
CA LEU A 204 -7.05 19.69 -17.87
C LEU A 204 -7.98 20.21 -18.96
N LYS A 205 -8.94 21.10 -18.63
CA LYS A 205 -9.86 21.74 -19.59
C LYS A 205 -9.32 23.08 -20.08
#